data_AF-A0A4S4FJ66-F1
#
_entry.id   AF-A0A4S4FJ66-F1
#
_cell.length_a   1.000
_cell.length_b   1.000
_cell.length_c   1.000
_cell.angle_alpha   90.00
_cell.angle_beta   90.00
_cell.angle_gamma   90.00
#
_symmetry.space_group_name_H-M   'P 1'
#
loop_
_entity.id
_entity.type
_entity.pdbx_description
1 polymer ?
#
loop_
_entity_poly.entity_id
_entity_poly.type
_entity_poly.pdbx_seq_one_letter_code
_entity_poly.pdbx_strand_id
1 'polypeptide(L)'
;MEPETILQRPAEPIRDALGLRLRPALLAAGLLIGSSVLQILASLERWGPAANGWTRSDFLIEDHRFDYFFPAYPWEPIGSAAQLLGVGLLLLAAGIASFAIAVRPSGKSTSFVMPALLSVIAAAPFGLLGLHALVSGITGRPAFADAAWYVFSLLSIVGLIALAVLSARHSIAWSVASIALIGSTLIGYIVSTFAVAPAVAG
;
A
#
# COMPACT_ATOMS: atom_id res chain seq x y z
N MET A 1 -8.92 5.68 -63.02
CA MET A 1 -8.06 5.09 -61.97
C MET A 1 -7.55 6.26 -61.16
N GLU A 2 -8.31 6.66 -60.14
CA GLU A 2 -7.87 7.74 -59.24
C GLU A 2 -7.00 7.15 -58.13
N PRO A 3 -5.85 7.75 -57.82
CA PRO A 3 -4.94 7.26 -56.80
C PRO A 3 -5.56 7.43 -55.42
N GLU A 4 -5.51 6.35 -54.64
CA GLU A 4 -5.94 6.29 -53.26
C GLU A 4 -5.35 7.44 -52.43
N THR A 5 -6.23 8.33 -51.99
CA THR A 5 -5.99 9.24 -50.88
C THR A 5 -5.81 8.39 -49.62
N ILE A 6 -4.57 7.95 -49.37
CA ILE A 6 -4.17 7.32 -48.11
C ILE A 6 -4.41 8.36 -47.01
N LEU A 7 -5.55 8.23 -46.35
CA LEU A 7 -5.95 8.99 -45.17
C LEU A 7 -4.82 8.98 -44.16
N GLN A 8 -4.07 10.09 -44.08
CA GLN A 8 -3.19 10.39 -42.95
C GLN A 8 -4.07 10.44 -41.69
N ARG A 9 -4.25 9.30 -41.01
CA ARG A 9 -4.81 9.28 -39.67
C ARG A 9 -3.87 10.11 -38.77
N PRO A 10 -4.36 11.19 -38.12
CA PRO A 10 -3.51 11.98 -37.24
C PRO A 10 -3.01 11.10 -36.10
N ALA A 11 -1.69 10.95 -35.99
CA ALA A 11 -1.03 10.14 -34.96
C ALA A 11 -0.92 10.88 -33.60
N GLU A 12 -1.29 12.16 -33.54
CA GLU A 12 -1.17 13.01 -32.34
C GLU A 12 -2.01 12.57 -31.12
N PRO A 13 -3.28 12.14 -31.23
CA PRO A 13 -4.11 11.89 -30.04
C PRO A 13 -3.63 10.69 -29.19
N ILE A 14 -2.80 9.81 -29.74
CA ILE A 14 -2.27 8.64 -29.03
C ILE A 14 -1.11 9.03 -28.09
N ARG A 15 -0.26 10.00 -28.48
CA ARG A 15 0.91 10.41 -27.68
C ARG A 15 0.51 11.17 -26.42
N ASP A 16 -0.50 12.04 -26.53
CA ASP A 16 -0.97 12.82 -25.38
C ASP A 16 -1.68 11.94 -24.34
N ALA A 17 -2.45 10.95 -24.80
CA ALA A 17 -3.10 9.98 -23.93
C ALA A 17 -2.10 9.10 -23.16
N LEU A 18 -0.97 8.74 -23.79
CA LEU A 18 0.12 8.02 -23.14
C LEU A 18 0.84 8.88 -22.09
N GLY A 19 1.15 10.13 -22.42
CA GLY A 19 1.82 11.06 -21.50
C GLY A 19 1.02 11.34 -20.22
N LEU A 20 -0.30 11.47 -20.34
CA LEU A 20 -1.21 11.72 -19.21
C LEU A 20 -1.26 10.56 -18.20
N ARG A 21 -1.07 9.32 -18.65
CA ARG A 21 -1.08 8.12 -17.78
C ARG A 21 0.29 7.78 -17.23
N LEU A 22 1.36 8.10 -17.97
CA LEU A 22 2.72 7.75 -17.57
C LEU A 22 3.15 8.46 -16.29
N ARG A 23 2.83 9.76 -16.15
CA ARG A 23 3.20 10.54 -14.96
C ARG A 23 2.63 9.97 -13.65
N PRO A 24 1.31 9.75 -13.50
CA PRO A 24 0.75 9.17 -12.28
C PRO A 24 1.22 7.72 -12.07
N ALA A 25 1.47 6.97 -13.14
CA ALA A 25 2.06 5.62 -13.05
C ALA A 25 3.47 5.63 -12.46
N LEU A 26 4.36 6.51 -12.94
CA LEU A 26 5.72 6.65 -12.42
C LEU A 26 5.72 7.17 -10.98
N LEU A 27 4.84 8.13 -10.68
CA LEU A 27 4.64 8.61 -9.31
C LEU A 27 4.17 7.48 -8.39
N ALA A 28 3.18 6.69 -8.80
CA ALA A 28 2.71 5.54 -8.06
C ALA A 28 3.85 4.54 -7.81
N ALA A 29 4.60 4.17 -8.86
CA ALA A 29 5.74 3.26 -8.72
C ALA A 29 6.78 3.78 -7.72
N GLY A 30 7.17 5.05 -7.81
CA GLY A 30 8.13 5.65 -6.89
C GLY A 30 7.64 5.67 -5.44
N LEU A 31 6.37 6.03 -5.22
CA LEU A 31 5.73 6.03 -3.90
C LEU A 31 5.63 4.62 -3.31
N LEU A 32 5.25 3.63 -4.12
CA LEU A 32 5.14 2.23 -3.69
C LEU A 32 6.51 1.64 -3.36
N ILE A 33 7.54 1.89 -4.17
CA ILE A 33 8.92 1.48 -3.88
C ILE A 33 9.42 2.14 -2.60
N GLY A 34 9.23 3.46 -2.46
CA GLY A 34 9.61 4.19 -1.24
C GLY A 34 8.92 3.63 0.00
N SER A 35 7.62 3.34 -0.11
CA SER A 35 6.86 2.64 0.94
C SER A 35 7.49 1.29 1.29
N SER A 36 7.76 0.43 0.31
CA SER A 36 8.34 -0.89 0.54
C SER A 36 9.70 -0.81 1.25
N VAL A 37 10.57 0.12 0.85
CA VAL A 37 11.86 0.35 1.51
C VAL A 37 11.67 0.73 2.98
N LEU A 38 10.78 1.68 3.28
CA LEU A 38 10.53 2.11 4.66
C LEU A 38 9.92 0.99 5.52
N GLN A 39 9.05 0.16 4.96
CA GLN A 39 8.47 -0.98 5.68
C GLN A 39 9.53 -2.06 5.98
N ILE A 40 10.47 -2.31 5.05
CA ILE A 40 11.61 -3.19 5.29
C ILE A 40 12.49 -2.62 6.41
N LEU A 41 12.80 -1.33 6.38
CA LEU A 41 13.59 -0.68 7.43
C LEU A 41 12.89 -0.74 8.79
N ALA A 42 11.58 -0.51 8.86
CA ALA A 42 10.79 -0.67 10.08
C ALA A 42 10.86 -2.10 10.64
N SER A 43 10.81 -3.10 9.75
CA SER A 43 10.97 -4.51 10.11
C SER A 43 12.37 -4.81 10.64
N LEU A 44 13.42 -4.27 10.00
CA LEU A 44 14.80 -4.42 10.46
C LEU A 44 15.05 -3.75 11.81
N GLU A 45 14.43 -2.61 12.10
CA GLU A 45 14.50 -1.96 13.41
C GLU A 45 13.92 -2.83 14.53
N ARG A 46 12.85 -3.60 14.25
CA ARG A 46 12.30 -4.56 15.21
C ARG A 46 13.19 -5.79 15.34
N TRP A 47 13.55 -6.42 14.22
CA TRP A 47 14.11 -7.77 14.22
C TRP A 47 15.65 -7.81 14.28
N GLY A 48 16.32 -6.76 13.81
CA GLY A 48 17.78 -6.67 13.85
C GLY A 48 18.35 -6.72 15.26
N PRO A 49 17.88 -5.89 16.21
CA PRO A 49 18.28 -5.96 17.61
C PRO A 49 17.92 -7.29 18.27
N ALA A 50 16.75 -7.86 17.93
CA ALA A 50 16.31 -9.16 18.45
C ALA A 50 17.26 -10.30 18.05
N ALA A 51 17.73 -10.31 16.81
CA ALA A 51 18.67 -11.32 16.31
C ALA A 51 20.07 -11.23 16.96
N ASN A 52 20.52 -10.05 17.35
CA ASN A 52 21.88 -9.80 17.86
C ASN A 52 22.04 -10.01 19.37
N GLY A 53 21.14 -10.77 19.99
CA GLY A 53 21.30 -11.23 21.37
C GLY A 53 20.63 -10.31 22.39
N TRP A 54 19.35 -10.01 22.21
CA TRP A 54 18.53 -9.43 23.27
C TRP A 54 18.59 -10.36 24.50
N THR A 55 19.38 -9.99 25.51
CA THR A 55 19.73 -10.85 26.66
C THR A 55 18.65 -10.88 27.75
N ARG A 56 17.39 -10.58 27.42
CA ARG A 56 16.32 -10.56 28.42
C ARG A 56 15.62 -11.91 28.42
N SER A 57 15.48 -12.46 29.60
CA SER A 57 14.54 -13.52 29.99
C SER A 57 13.06 -13.19 29.73
N ASP A 58 12.77 -12.26 28.81
CA ASP A 58 11.45 -11.72 28.52
C ASP A 58 10.91 -12.30 27.21
N PHE A 59 9.88 -13.13 27.39
CA PHE A 59 8.74 -13.46 26.52
C PHE A 59 8.88 -13.13 25.03
N LEU A 60 9.05 -14.20 24.24
CA LEU A 60 8.73 -14.38 22.81
C LEU A 60 8.82 -13.11 21.94
N ILE A 61 9.76 -13.13 20.99
CA ILE A 61 9.89 -12.29 19.78
C ILE A 61 8.56 -11.72 19.20
N GLU A 62 7.45 -12.42 19.39
CA GLU A 62 6.09 -12.07 18.98
C GLU A 62 5.25 -11.26 20.00
N ASP A 63 5.83 -10.74 21.10
CA ASP A 63 5.06 -9.94 22.06
C ASP A 63 4.47 -8.70 21.37
N HIS A 64 3.15 -8.57 21.49
CA HIS A 64 2.36 -7.44 20.98
C HIS A 64 2.81 -6.10 21.55
N ARG A 65 3.44 -6.08 22.73
CA ARG A 65 3.98 -4.85 23.34
C ARG A 65 4.94 -4.11 22.42
N PHE A 66 5.61 -4.84 21.53
CA PHE A 66 6.61 -4.33 20.61
C PHE A 66 6.09 -4.15 19.19
N ASP A 67 4.77 -4.28 18.96
CA ASP A 67 4.17 -4.18 17.64
C ASP A 67 4.20 -2.76 17.08
N TYR A 68 5.04 -2.55 16.07
CA TYR A 68 5.11 -1.30 15.33
C TYR A 68 4.04 -1.22 14.23
N PHE A 69 3.46 -2.35 13.82
CA PHE A 69 2.36 -2.43 12.86
C PHE A 69 1.05 -1.97 13.47
N PHE A 70 0.81 -2.37 14.71
CA PHE A 70 -0.38 -1.99 15.46
C PHE A 70 -0.07 -1.60 16.91
N PRO A 71 0.39 -0.35 17.15
CA PRO A 71 0.58 0.15 18.51
C PRO A 71 -0.74 0.13 19.29
N ALA A 72 -0.83 -0.71 20.32
CA ALA A 72 -2.01 -0.94 21.15
C ALA A 72 -1.58 -1.16 22.61
N TYR A 73 -2.34 -0.63 23.58
CA TYR A 73 -1.90 -0.65 24.99
C TYR A 73 -1.96 -2.07 25.58
N PRO A 74 -0.94 -2.53 26.33
CA PRO A 74 0.34 -1.86 26.62
C PRO A 74 1.31 -1.92 25.42
N TRP A 75 1.89 -0.78 25.04
CA TRP A 75 2.82 -0.67 23.91
C TRP A 75 4.13 0.03 24.32
N GLU A 76 5.25 -0.44 23.78
CA GLU A 76 6.58 0.11 23.92
C GLU A 76 7.19 0.40 22.54
N PRO A 77 7.64 1.65 22.28
CA PRO A 77 8.29 1.98 21.03
C PRO A 77 9.65 1.28 20.89
N ILE A 78 9.91 0.70 19.72
CA ILE A 78 11.23 0.19 19.34
C ILE A 78 11.84 1.11 18.30
N GLY A 79 12.94 1.77 18.68
CA GLY A 79 13.73 2.62 17.78
C GLY A 79 12.84 3.59 17.00
N SER A 80 12.98 3.56 15.68
CA SER A 80 12.16 4.37 14.77
C SER A 80 11.11 3.57 13.98
N ALA A 81 10.85 2.31 14.36
CA ALA A 81 10.04 1.37 13.56
C ALA A 81 8.63 1.88 13.26
N ALA A 82 7.95 2.44 14.27
CA ALA A 82 6.60 2.97 14.11
C ALA A 82 6.55 4.23 13.21
N GLN A 83 7.54 5.13 13.31
CA GLN A 83 7.62 6.28 12.40
C GLN A 83 7.90 5.85 10.97
N LEU A 84 8.84 4.92 10.76
CA LEU A 84 9.20 4.41 9.44
C LEU A 84 8.02 3.72 8.77
N LEU A 85 7.32 2.84 9.49
CA LEU A 85 6.09 2.22 8.99
C LEU A 85 5.03 3.28 8.71
N GLY A 86 4.82 4.23 9.62
CA GLY A 86 3.83 5.28 9.49
C GLY A 86 4.01 6.08 8.19
N VAL A 87 5.23 6.54 7.93
CA VAL A 87 5.57 7.22 6.67
C VAL A 87 5.42 6.27 5.49
N GLY A 88 5.87 5.02 5.61
CA GLY A 88 5.71 4.00 4.56
C GLY A 88 4.25 3.81 4.15
N LEU A 89 3.33 3.68 5.10
CA LEU A 89 1.90 3.52 4.84
C LEU A 89 1.24 4.79 4.26
N LEU A 90 1.72 5.98 4.63
CA LEU A 90 1.29 7.24 3.99
C LEU A 90 1.73 7.30 2.52
N LEU A 91 2.96 6.87 2.21
CA LEU A 91 3.44 6.74 0.84
C LEU A 91 2.66 5.67 0.07
N LEU A 92 2.34 4.54 0.70
CA LEU A 92 1.47 3.49 0.12
C LEU A 92 0.10 4.05 -0.26
N ALA A 93 -0.55 4.79 0.65
CA ALA A 93 -1.84 5.41 0.41
C ALA A 93 -1.78 6.40 -0.79
N ALA A 94 -0.76 7.26 -0.82
CA ALA A 94 -0.54 8.18 -1.93
C ALA A 94 -0.22 7.44 -3.25
N GLY A 95 0.51 6.33 -3.17
CA GLY A 95 0.83 5.45 -4.29
C GLY A 95 -0.42 4.81 -4.88
N ILE A 96 -1.31 4.27 -4.04
CA ILE A 96 -2.61 3.71 -4.45
C ILE A 96 -3.49 4.78 -5.09
N ALA A 97 -3.54 6.00 -4.53
CA ALA A 97 -4.29 7.09 -5.12
C ALA A 97 -3.74 7.48 -6.51
N SER A 98 -2.42 7.58 -6.64
CA SER A 98 -1.75 7.86 -7.93
C SER A 98 -1.98 6.74 -8.95
N PHE A 99 -1.90 5.49 -8.50
CA PHE A 99 -2.20 4.30 -9.30
C PHE A 99 -3.65 4.32 -9.82
N ALA A 100 -4.61 4.62 -8.93
CA ALA A 100 -6.01 4.70 -9.29
C ALA A 100 -6.29 5.79 -10.33
N ILE A 101 -5.52 6.90 -10.32
CA ILE A 101 -5.56 7.92 -11.38
C ILE A 101 -5.01 7.36 -12.70
N ALA A 102 -3.92 6.61 -12.67
CA ALA A 102 -3.28 6.05 -13.86
C ALA A 102 -4.15 5.03 -14.60
N VAL A 103 -4.93 4.22 -13.87
CA VAL A 103 -5.80 3.17 -14.44
C VAL A 103 -7.18 3.66 -14.87
N ARG A 104 -7.47 4.97 -14.78
CA ARG A 104 -8.79 5.51 -15.15
C ARG A 104 -9.12 5.26 -16.63
N PRO A 105 -10.36 4.88 -16.96
CA PRO A 105 -10.81 4.79 -18.35
C PRO A 105 -10.64 6.14 -19.07
N SER A 106 -10.08 6.15 -20.28
CA SER A 106 -9.81 7.36 -21.07
C SER A 106 -10.99 7.83 -21.93
N GLY A 107 -12.23 7.50 -21.53
CA GLY A 107 -13.44 7.77 -22.33
C GLY A 107 -14.35 8.84 -21.70
N LYS A 108 -15.27 9.39 -22.51
CA LYS A 108 -16.32 10.36 -22.11
C LYS A 108 -17.37 9.81 -21.11
N SER A 109 -17.11 8.66 -20.49
CA SER A 109 -18.05 8.06 -19.53
C SER A 109 -18.08 8.90 -18.26
N THR A 110 -19.27 9.42 -17.95
CA THR A 110 -19.53 10.47 -16.95
C THR A 110 -19.45 10.01 -15.49
N SER A 111 -19.20 8.72 -15.21
CA SER A 111 -19.08 8.23 -13.84
C SER A 111 -17.64 8.31 -13.32
N PHE A 112 -17.15 9.54 -13.10
CA PHE A 112 -15.88 9.77 -12.39
C PHE A 112 -15.95 9.38 -10.91
N VAL A 113 -17.17 9.35 -10.36
CA VAL A 113 -17.44 9.14 -8.94
C VAL A 113 -17.04 7.73 -8.49
N MET A 114 -17.33 6.69 -9.27
CA MET A 114 -17.09 5.31 -8.84
C MET A 114 -15.59 4.97 -8.72
N PRO A 115 -14.71 5.25 -9.71
CA PRO A 115 -13.28 5.01 -9.56
C PRO A 115 -12.62 5.86 -8.46
N ALA A 116 -13.09 7.10 -8.28
CA ALA A 116 -12.60 7.97 -7.21
C ALA A 116 -12.98 7.41 -5.83
N LEU A 117 -14.23 6.97 -5.66
CA LEU A 117 -14.70 6.36 -4.41
C LEU A 117 -13.92 5.08 -4.08
N LEU A 118 -13.71 4.20 -5.06
CA LEU A 118 -12.93 2.98 -4.88
C LEU A 118 -11.46 3.27 -4.51
N SER A 119 -10.87 4.30 -5.12
CA SER A 119 -9.53 4.76 -4.74
C SER A 119 -9.48 5.23 -3.29
N VAL A 120 -10.50 5.96 -2.83
CA VAL A 120 -10.59 6.42 -1.44
C VAL A 120 -10.76 5.23 -0.50
N ILE A 121 -11.64 4.28 -0.82
CA ILE A 121 -11.85 3.07 -0.04
C ILE A 121 -10.57 2.24 0.07
N ALA A 122 -9.80 2.14 -1.03
CA ALA A 122 -8.53 1.40 -1.03
C ALA A 122 -7.41 2.14 -0.27
N ALA A 123 -7.28 3.45 -0.44
CA ALA A 123 -6.13 4.23 0.08
C ALA A 123 -6.33 4.75 1.51
N ALA A 124 -7.54 5.20 1.87
CA ALA A 124 -7.81 5.85 3.15
C ALA A 124 -7.47 4.97 4.37
N PRO A 125 -7.75 3.65 4.38
CA PRO A 125 -7.33 2.76 5.46
C PRO A 125 -5.82 2.80 5.72
N PHE A 126 -5.00 2.73 4.67
CA PHE A 126 -3.53 2.82 4.81
C PHE A 126 -3.10 4.20 5.30
N GLY A 127 -3.76 5.27 4.85
CA GLY A 127 -3.49 6.61 5.34
C GLY A 127 -3.77 6.77 6.84
N LEU A 128 -4.89 6.24 7.32
CA LEU A 128 -5.27 6.26 8.73
C LEU A 128 -4.35 5.40 9.59
N LEU A 129 -4.00 4.19 9.12
CA LEU A 129 -3.04 3.31 9.82
C LEU A 129 -1.63 3.93 9.84
N GLY A 130 -1.19 4.54 8.74
CA GLY A 130 0.08 5.26 8.67
C GLY A 130 0.14 6.43 9.63
N LEU A 131 -0.94 7.23 9.69
CA LEU A 131 -1.05 8.33 10.65
C LEU A 131 -1.05 7.81 12.10
N HIS A 132 -1.76 6.73 12.39
CA HIS A 132 -1.77 6.08 13.72
C HIS A 132 -0.36 5.69 14.14
N ALA A 133 0.34 4.93 13.31
CA ALA A 133 1.69 4.45 13.59
C ALA A 133 2.68 5.61 13.76
N LEU A 134 2.61 6.62 12.88
CA LEU A 134 3.49 7.79 12.94
C LEU A 134 3.28 8.59 14.22
N VAL A 135 2.04 8.93 14.56
CA VAL A 135 1.73 9.69 15.80
C VAL A 135 2.07 8.86 17.03
N SER A 136 1.83 7.55 17.00
CA SER A 136 2.20 6.67 18.10
C SER A 136 3.70 6.63 18.33
N GLY A 137 4.49 6.53 17.25
CA GLY A 137 5.95 6.60 17.29
C GLY A 137 6.48 7.93 17.83
N ILE A 138 5.89 9.06 17.41
CA ILE A 138 6.31 10.40 17.87
C ILE A 138 5.98 10.61 19.35
N THR A 139 4.83 10.13 19.81
CA THR A 139 4.33 10.40 21.17
C THR A 139 4.71 9.34 22.19
N GLY A 140 5.21 8.18 21.75
CA GLY A 140 5.53 7.05 22.61
C GLY A 140 4.30 6.36 23.21
N ARG A 141 3.10 6.57 22.66
CA ARG A 141 1.85 5.96 23.11
C ARG A 141 0.88 5.72 21.95
N PRO A 142 0.01 4.70 22.00
CA PRO A 142 -1.02 4.49 20.97
C PRO A 142 -1.91 5.73 20.74
N ALA A 143 -2.08 6.14 19.48
CA ALA A 143 -2.83 7.35 19.13
C ALA A 143 -4.36 7.16 19.06
N PHE A 144 -4.83 6.01 18.58
CA PHE A 144 -6.25 5.69 18.40
C PHE A 144 -6.65 4.37 19.10
N ALA A 145 -7.97 4.11 19.17
CA ALA A 145 -8.54 2.93 19.82
C ALA A 145 -8.46 1.65 18.97
N ASP A 146 -8.29 0.52 19.66
CA ASP A 146 -7.90 -0.76 19.05
C ASP A 146 -8.96 -1.43 18.14
N ALA A 147 -10.20 -0.96 18.08
CA ALA A 147 -11.26 -1.69 17.37
C ALA A 147 -11.32 -1.41 15.85
N ALA A 148 -10.76 -0.28 15.39
CA ALA A 148 -10.99 0.21 14.03
C ALA A 148 -10.18 -0.53 12.95
N TRP A 149 -9.14 -1.27 13.33
CA TRP A 149 -8.18 -1.82 12.39
C TRP A 149 -8.75 -2.97 11.54
N TYR A 150 -9.57 -3.84 12.12
CA TYR A 150 -10.21 -4.93 11.37
C TYR A 150 -11.08 -4.37 10.25
N VAL A 151 -11.81 -3.28 10.53
CA VAL A 151 -12.65 -2.59 9.57
C VAL A 151 -11.80 -1.96 8.47
N PHE A 152 -10.73 -1.26 8.83
CA PHE A 152 -9.80 -0.66 7.86
C PHE A 152 -9.14 -1.70 6.96
N SER A 153 -8.70 -2.83 7.52
CA SER A 153 -8.13 -3.89 6.70
C SER A 153 -9.16 -4.48 5.73
N LEU A 154 -10.39 -4.75 6.19
CA LEU A 154 -11.44 -5.28 5.31
C LEU A 154 -11.76 -4.30 4.17
N LEU A 155 -11.90 -3.01 4.48
CA LEU A 155 -12.13 -1.96 3.48
C LEU A 155 -11.00 -1.89 2.46
N SER A 156 -9.74 -1.99 2.90
CA SER A 156 -8.59 -1.96 2.00
C SER A 156 -8.58 -3.16 1.04
N ILE A 157 -8.89 -4.36 1.52
CA ILE A 157 -8.98 -5.57 0.70
C ILE A 157 -10.06 -5.43 -0.36
N VAL A 158 -11.27 -4.99 0.02
CA VAL A 158 -12.38 -4.78 -0.91
C VAL A 158 -12.02 -3.73 -1.96
N GLY A 159 -11.42 -2.61 -1.55
CA GLY A 159 -10.97 -1.56 -2.45
C GLY A 159 -9.92 -2.05 -3.46
N LEU A 160 -8.93 -2.83 -3.01
CA LEU A 160 -7.88 -3.40 -3.86
C LEU A 160 -8.41 -4.46 -4.82
N ILE A 161 -9.34 -5.33 -4.39
CA ILE A 161 -10.01 -6.29 -5.27
C ILE A 161 -10.80 -5.55 -6.35
N ALA A 162 -11.57 -4.52 -5.98
CA ALA A 162 -12.32 -3.73 -6.93
C ALA A 162 -11.39 -3.04 -7.96
N LEU A 163 -10.26 -2.47 -7.51
CA LEU A 163 -9.23 -1.91 -8.39
C LEU A 163 -8.60 -2.98 -9.30
N ALA A 164 -8.35 -4.19 -8.80
CA ALA A 164 -7.81 -5.30 -9.60
C ALA A 164 -8.78 -5.72 -10.71
N VAL A 165 -10.07 -5.83 -10.41
CA VAL A 165 -11.12 -6.18 -11.38
C VAL A 165 -11.30 -5.09 -12.43
N LEU A 166 -11.30 -3.82 -12.01
CA LEU A 166 -11.43 -2.69 -12.94
C LEU A 166 -10.21 -2.58 -13.86
N SER A 167 -9.01 -2.73 -13.30
CA SER A 167 -7.77 -2.65 -14.07
C SER A 167 -7.56 -3.84 -15.00
N ALA A 168 -8.08 -5.04 -14.67
CA ALA A 168 -8.01 -6.22 -15.54
C ALA A 168 -8.65 -6.00 -16.92
N ARG A 169 -9.65 -5.10 -17.01
CA ARG A 169 -10.29 -4.74 -18.29
C ARG A 169 -9.38 -3.92 -19.20
N HIS A 170 -8.30 -3.36 -18.67
CA HIS A 170 -7.39 -2.47 -19.38
C HIS A 170 -5.97 -3.02 -19.48
N SER A 171 -5.48 -3.72 -18.45
CA SER A 171 -4.17 -4.38 -18.46
C SER A 171 -4.08 -5.42 -17.34
N ILE A 172 -3.61 -6.61 -17.69
CA ILE A 172 -3.30 -7.67 -16.72
C ILE A 172 -2.21 -7.20 -15.75
N ALA A 173 -1.21 -6.44 -16.22
CA ALA A 173 -0.12 -5.95 -15.38
C ALA A 173 -0.62 -5.06 -14.23
N TRP A 174 -1.58 -4.17 -14.52
CA TRP A 174 -2.21 -3.33 -13.49
C TRP A 174 -3.06 -4.14 -12.50
N SER A 175 -3.73 -5.18 -12.99
CA SER A 175 -4.49 -6.09 -12.13
C SER A 175 -3.57 -6.86 -11.18
N VAL A 176 -2.48 -7.41 -11.71
CA VAL A 176 -1.45 -8.10 -10.92
C VAL A 176 -0.84 -7.16 -9.88
N ALA A 177 -0.53 -5.91 -10.24
CA ALA A 177 -0.04 -4.92 -9.29
C ALA A 177 -1.05 -4.65 -8.16
N SER A 178 -2.36 -4.55 -8.48
CA SER A 178 -3.42 -4.37 -7.48
C SER A 178 -3.53 -5.58 -6.53
N ILE A 179 -3.38 -6.80 -7.07
CA ILE A 179 -3.39 -8.03 -6.27
C ILE A 179 -2.16 -8.10 -5.37
N ALA A 180 -0.97 -7.72 -5.87
CA ALA A 180 0.25 -7.69 -5.07
C ALA A 180 0.11 -6.77 -3.84
N LEU A 181 -0.61 -5.66 -3.96
CA LEU A 181 -0.89 -4.73 -2.85
C LEU A 181 -1.76 -5.35 -1.74
N ILE A 182 -2.48 -6.45 -2.00
CA ILE A 182 -3.21 -7.19 -0.96
C ILE A 182 -2.21 -7.74 0.08
N GLY A 183 -0.97 -8.01 -0.31
CA GLY A 183 0.12 -8.38 0.59
C GLY A 183 0.45 -7.31 1.64
N SER A 184 0.01 -6.07 1.47
CA SER A 184 0.18 -4.99 2.46
C SER A 184 -1.00 -4.88 3.45
N THR A 185 -2.01 -5.75 3.35
CA THR A 185 -3.19 -5.78 4.24
C THR A 185 -3.00 -6.79 5.39
N LEU A 186 -3.99 -6.93 6.28
CA LEU A 186 -3.98 -7.97 7.32
C LEU A 186 -3.76 -9.37 6.76
N ILE A 187 -4.32 -9.69 5.58
CA ILE A 187 -4.14 -11.02 4.98
C ILE A 187 -2.65 -11.25 4.71
N GLY A 188 -1.97 -10.25 4.14
CA GLY A 188 -0.54 -10.30 3.90
C GLY A 188 0.25 -10.42 5.20
N TYR A 189 -0.13 -9.67 6.23
CA TYR A 189 0.45 -9.79 7.56
C TYR A 189 0.30 -11.22 8.14
N ILE A 190 -0.90 -11.79 8.17
CA ILE A 190 -1.17 -13.15 8.66
C ILE A 190 -0.35 -14.18 7.89
N VAL A 191 -0.35 -14.10 6.55
CA VAL A 191 0.45 -15.02 5.72
C VAL A 191 1.94 -14.85 6.01
N SER A 192 2.41 -13.62 6.17
CA SER A 192 3.81 -13.36 6.48
C SER A 192 4.21 -13.92 7.84
N THR A 193 3.39 -13.73 8.88
CA THR A 193 3.66 -14.15 10.25
C THR A 193 3.53 -15.65 10.43
N PHE A 194 2.51 -16.29 9.86
CA PHE A 194 2.20 -17.70 10.14
C PHE A 194 2.67 -18.69 9.06
N ALA A 195 3.01 -18.22 7.85
CA ALA A 195 3.49 -19.09 6.79
C ALA A 195 4.93 -18.74 6.36
N VAL A 196 5.21 -17.48 6.06
CA VAL A 196 6.53 -17.08 5.53
C VAL A 196 7.60 -17.07 6.61
N ALA A 197 7.33 -16.45 7.76
CA ALA A 197 8.32 -16.33 8.84
C ALA A 197 8.76 -17.70 9.39
N PRO A 198 7.85 -18.66 9.70
CA PRO A 198 8.26 -20.00 10.13
C PRO A 198 9.04 -20.75 9.03
N ALA A 199 8.61 -20.66 7.77
CA ALA A 199 9.31 -21.33 6.67
C ALA A 199 10.75 -20.83 6.46
N VAL A 200 11.04 -19.58 6.85
CA VAL A 200 12.38 -18.98 6.77
C VAL A 200 13.20 -19.23 8.04
N ALA A 201 12.57 -19.22 9.21
CA ALA A 201 13.24 -19.36 10.50
C ALA A 201 13.50 -20.81 10.94
N GLY A 202 12.74 -21.77 10.41
CA GLY A 202 12.79 -23.20 10.80
C GLY A 202 11.81 -23.54 11.92
#